data_AF-A0A3D1IWS8-F1
#
_entry.id   AF-A0A3D1IWS8-F1
#
_cell.length_a   1.000
_cell.length_b   1.000
_cell.length_c   1.000
_cell.angle_alpha   90.00
_cell.angle_beta   90.00
_cell.angle_gamma   90.00
#
_symmetry.space_group_name_H-M   'P 1'
#
loop_
_entity.id
_entity.type
_entity.pdbx_description
1 polymer ?
#
loop_
_entity_poly.entity_id
_entity_poly.type
_entity_poly.pdbx_seq_one_letter_code
_entity_poly.pdbx_strand_id
1 'polypeptide(L)' 'MIPDILIVRDGEGYRVLHGHLHLASELSKSGEVVVDARDEGKVKVVKTRNGFLVGQDGQHLPLLKN' A
#
# COMPACT_ATOMS: atom_id res chain seq x y z
N MET A 1 5.61 11.58 -14.57
CA MET A 1 4.26 11.06 -14.30
C MET A 1 4.05 11.10 -12.81
N ILE A 2 2.89 11.53 -12.34
CA ILE A 2 2.50 11.39 -10.93
C ILE A 2 1.96 9.97 -10.77
N PRO A 3 2.41 9.18 -9.79
CA PRO A 3 1.88 7.83 -9.59
C PRO A 3 0.42 7.89 -9.13
N ASP A 4 -0.41 7.00 -9.68
CA ASP A 4 -1.85 6.95 -9.39
C ASP A 4 -2.15 6.58 -7.93
N ILE A 5 -1.24 5.83 -7.28
CA ILE A 5 -1.27 5.49 -5.87
C ILE A 5 0.13 5.68 -5.29
N LEU A 6 0.25 6.47 -4.23
CA LEU A 6 1.51 6.71 -3.52
C LEU A 6 1.33 6.41 -2.04
N ILE A 7 2.22 5.58 -1.50
CA ILE A 7 2.32 5.33 -0.06
C ILE A 7 3.67 5.79 0.49
N VAL A 8 3.77 5.92 1.81
CA VAL A 8 5.01 6.28 2.52
C VAL A 8 5.12 5.47 3.80
N ARG A 9 6.32 5.10 4.18
CA ARG A 9 6.59 4.48 5.48
C ARG A 9 6.42 5.49 6.61
N ASP A 10 5.68 5.10 7.63
CA ASP A 10 5.41 5.85 8.85
C ASP A 10 5.57 4.94 10.06
N GLY A 11 6.77 4.98 10.68
CA GLY A 11 7.13 4.12 11.79
C GLY A 11 7.04 2.63 11.44
N GLU A 12 6.19 1.91 12.19
CA GLU A 12 5.96 0.46 12.06
C GLU A 12 4.92 0.12 10.97
N GLY A 13 4.62 1.03 10.05
CA GLY A 13 3.61 0.84 9.01
C GLY A 13 3.79 1.72 7.78
N TYR A 14 2.79 1.72 6.91
CA TYR A 14 2.70 2.60 5.75
C TYR A 14 1.42 3.43 5.81
N ARG A 15 1.47 4.64 5.24
CA ARG A 15 0.30 5.48 5.00
C ARG A 15 0.13 5.80 3.53
N VAL A 16 -1.11 5.95 3.12
CA VAL A 16 -1.45 6.40 1.77
C VAL A 16 -1.33 7.92 1.71
N LEU A 17 -0.47 8.42 0.82
CA LEU A 17 -0.35 9.83 0.50
C LEU A 17 -1.28 10.24 -0.65
N HIS A 18 -1.49 9.34 -1.62
CA HIS A 18 -2.30 9.61 -2.80
C HIS A 18 -3.00 8.33 -3.30
N GLY A 19 -4.15 8.48 -3.96
CA GLY A 19 -4.83 7.36 -4.63
C GLY A 19 -5.64 6.45 -3.72
N HIS A 20 -6.09 6.91 -2.54
CA HIS A 20 -6.82 6.08 -1.57
C HIS A 20 -8.03 5.34 -2.17
N LEU A 21 -8.85 6.03 -2.98
CA LEU A 21 -10.02 5.41 -3.62
C LEU A 21 -9.62 4.36 -4.67
N HIS A 22 -8.57 4.65 -5.45
CA HIS A 22 -8.06 3.74 -6.47
C HIS A 22 -7.47 2.49 -5.83
N LEU A 23 -6.67 2.65 -4.78
CA LEU A 23 -6.13 1.57 -3.96
C LEU A 23 -7.25 0.67 -3.42
N ALA A 24 -8.30 1.25 -2.84
CA ALA A 24 -9.43 0.49 -2.31
C ALA A 24 -10.20 -0.27 -3.41
N SER A 25 -10.35 0.32 -4.59
CA SER A 25 -10.96 -0.31 -5.77
C SER A 25 -10.14 -1.52 -6.22
N GLU A 26 -8.84 -1.35 -6.44
CA GLU A 26 -7.96 -2.43 -6.90
C GLU A 26 -7.92 -3.58 -5.87
N LEU A 27 -7.70 -3.27 -4.60
CA LEU A 27 -7.71 -4.27 -3.52
C LEU A 27 -9.06 -4.98 -3.35
N SER A 28 -10.17 -4.36 -3.76
CA SER A 28 -11.49 -5.00 -3.74
C SER A 28 -11.70 -5.94 -4.93
N LYS A 29 -11.04 -5.68 -6.08
CA LYS A 29 -11.13 -6.50 -7.29
C LYS A 29 -10.18 -7.68 -7.27
N SER A 30 -8.89 -7.45 -7.01
CA SER A 30 -7.82 -8.45 -7.11
C SER A 30 -7.33 -8.98 -5.76
N GLY A 31 -7.61 -8.25 -4.67
CA GLY A 31 -7.05 -8.56 -3.35
C GLY A 31 -5.58 -8.15 -3.19
N GLU A 32 -4.91 -7.67 -4.23
CA GLU A 32 -3.53 -7.21 -4.20
C GLU A 32 -3.24 -6.17 -5.30
N VAL A 33 -2.31 -5.25 -5.05
CA VAL A 33 -1.89 -4.24 -6.02
C VAL A 33 -0.45 -3.81 -5.75
N VAL A 34 0.29 -3.51 -6.81
CA VAL A 34 1.64 -2.93 -6.71
C VAL A 34 1.52 -1.41 -6.81
N VAL A 35 2.09 -0.70 -5.85
CA VAL A 35 2.03 0.77 -5.74
C VAL A 35 3.42 1.33 -5.55
N ASP A 36 3.58 2.63 -5.81
CA ASP A 36 4.82 3.32 -5.49
C ASP A 36 4.83 3.69 -4.00
N ALA A 37 5.88 3.29 -3.31
CA ALA A 37 6.26 3.76 -1.99
C ALA A 37 7.34 4.83 -2.14
N ARG A 38 7.10 5.98 -1.50
CA ARG A 38 8.07 7.07 -1.43
C ARG A 38 9.35 6.55 -0.77
N ASP A 39 10.49 6.83 -1.41
CA ASP A 39 11.85 6.45 -0.97
C ASP A 39 12.16 4.93 -0.97
N GLU A 40 11.18 4.07 -1.26
CA GLU A 40 11.31 2.61 -1.25
C GLU A 40 11.01 1.95 -2.61
N GLY A 41 10.47 2.70 -3.57
CA GLY A 41 10.14 2.19 -4.90
C GLY A 41 8.85 1.39 -4.92
N LYS A 42 8.74 0.38 -5.76
CA LYS A 42 7.48 -0.37 -5.91
C LYS A 42 7.31 -1.42 -4.82
N VAL A 43 6.16 -1.41 -4.16
CA VAL A 43 5.81 -2.34 -3.09
C VAL A 43 4.47 -2.99 -3.36
N LYS A 44 4.27 -4.21 -2.82
CA LYS A 44 3.03 -4.96 -3.00
C LYS A 44 2.11 -4.73 -1.81
N VAL A 45 0.91 -4.22 -2.04
CA VAL A 45 -0.14 -4.13 -1.04
C VAL A 45 -1.08 -5.32 -1.21
N VAL A 46 -1.38 -6.03 -0.12
CA VAL A 46 -2.24 -7.22 -0.10
C VAL A 46 -3.35 -7.03 0.92
N LYS A 47 -4.57 -7.36 0.52
CA LYS A 47 -5.74 -7.44 1.38
C LYS A 47 -5.72 -8.73 2.18
N THR A 48 -5.78 -8.59 3.49
CA THR A 48 -5.87 -9.69 4.45
C THR A 48 -7.21 -9.62 5.20
N ARG A 49 -7.49 -10.63 6.02
CA ARG A 49 -8.69 -10.64 6.89
C ARG A 49 -8.71 -9.47 7.88
N ASN A 50 -7.55 -8.96 8.27
CA ASN A 50 -7.41 -7.95 9.34
C ASN A 50 -7.13 -6.53 8.81
N GLY A 51 -7.11 -6.33 7.50
CA GLY A 51 -6.76 -5.05 6.88
C GLY A 51 -5.84 -5.22 5.68
N PHE A 52 -4.95 -4.27 5.45
CA PHE A 52 -4.01 -4.30 4.33
C PHE A 52 -2.58 -4.40 4.85
N LEU A 53 -1.77 -5.21 4.18
CA LEU A 53 -0.34 -5.35 4.46
C LEU A 53 0.45 -4.90 3.24
N VAL A 54 1.58 -4.25 3.48
CA VAL A 54 2.56 -3.88 2.47
C VAL A 54 3.74 -4.82 2.60
N GLY A 55 4.01 -5.58 1.55
CA GLY A 55 5.14 -6.48 1.43
C GLY A 55 6.31 -5.81 0.71
N GLN A 56 7.47 -5.80 1.39
CA GLN A 56 8.74 -5.36 0.83
C GLN A 56 9.88 -6.22 1.41
N ASP A 57 10.70 -6.80 0.54
CA ASP A 57 11.93 -7.54 0.91
C ASP A 57 11.76 -8.56 2.04
N GLY A 58 10.64 -9.29 2.03
CA GLY A 58 10.31 -10.32 3.03
C GLY A 58 9.70 -9.79 4.33
N GLN A 59 9.58 -8.48 4.50
CA GLN A 59 8.84 -7.84 5.59
C GLN A 59 7.41 -7.51 5.16
N HIS A 60 6.47 -7.69 6.09
CA HIS A 60 5.08 -7.29 5.93
C HIS A 60 4.69 -6.31 7.02
N LEU A 61 4.37 -5.08 6.63
CA LEU A 61 3.96 -4.03 7.56
C LEU A 61 2.52 -3.60 7.28
N PRO A 62 1.76 -3.21 8.31
CA PRO A 62 0.39 -2.75 8.14
C PRO A 62 0.31 -1.45 7.34
N LEU A 63 -0.67 -1.37 6.44
CA LEU A 63 -1.12 -0.09 5.92
C LEU A 63 -2.06 0.54 6.96
N LEU A 64 -1.60 1.59 7.60
CA LEU A 64 -2.32 2.30 8.64
C LEU A 64 -3.52 3.04 8.02
N LYS A 65 -4.70 2.85 8.61
CA LYS A 65 -5.86 3.70 8.36
C LYS A 65 -5.68 4.97 9.20
N ASN A 66 -5.81 6.13 8.57
CA ASN A 66 -6.00 7.38 9.32
C ASN A 66 -7.30 7.31 10.14
#